data_AF-A0A970QBQ5-F1
#
_entry.id   AF-A0A970QBQ5-F1
#
_cell.length_a   1.000
_cell.length_b   1.000
_cell.length_c   1.000
_cell.angle_alpha   90.00
_cell.angle_beta   90.00
_cell.angle_gamma   90.00
#
_symmetry.space_group_name_H-M   'P 1'
#
loop_
_entity.id
_entity.type
_entity.pdbx_description
1 polymer ?
#
loop_
_entity_poly.entity_id
_entity_poly.type
_entity_poly.pdbx_seq_one_letter_code
_entity_poly.pdbx_strand_id
1 'polypeptide(L)'
;MISILSTLKDRLVGGGRRREAETLIAQEFYEPLSETEANRLEYLLKQYPDLKEERQSLRQSLAQITLTTEELPWDLTAALRARLHAEDSPKVSHRRFSYAFAALALVILSVSVYTVYMLSGTEHIPVITQETKSVAEPESQLAFFQQQACDQVARGESEEAADQLEQAINDYPNDALHADALLTLADIEYSYLQRYDRAYETYKHLEDEHSEVLDNNWYYKKRMQLLAAALPQFFTPLRELETAAHSENPMRSYENLLVEYPDSPWAEEALNQMCRVLARTNNMDLSDTVGILKKVRGVCDHPVARDRVDLELGNCYCDLLNDPEQARQRYMQAAESRHLDVAFRAKEALARLD
;
A
#
# COMPACT_ATOMS: atom_id res chain seq x y z
N MET A 1 -27.66 -42.50 -11.27
CA MET A 1 -27.23 -41.19 -11.80
C MET A 1 -28.25 -40.05 -11.59
N ILE A 2 -29.57 -40.29 -11.65
CA ILE A 2 -30.59 -39.23 -11.47
C ILE A 2 -30.66 -38.69 -10.02
N SER A 3 -30.34 -39.50 -9.01
CA SER A 3 -30.36 -39.10 -7.58
C SER A 3 -29.16 -38.27 -7.09
N ILE A 4 -28.05 -38.26 -7.85
CA ILE A 4 -26.84 -37.48 -7.49
C ILE A 4 -26.93 -36.07 -8.09
N LEU A 5 -27.62 -35.92 -9.22
CA LEU A 5 -27.85 -34.62 -9.86
C LEU A 5 -28.94 -33.80 -9.12
N SER A 6 -29.92 -34.44 -8.47
CA SER A 6 -30.91 -33.73 -7.64
C SER A 6 -30.29 -33.16 -6.36
N THR A 7 -29.41 -33.92 -5.71
CA THR A 7 -28.74 -33.51 -4.46
C THR A 7 -27.69 -32.41 -4.68
N LEU A 8 -27.02 -32.36 -5.83
CA LEU A 8 -26.13 -31.25 -6.22
C LEU A 8 -26.90 -29.98 -6.61
N LYS A 9 -28.04 -30.12 -7.28
CA LYS A 9 -28.92 -28.99 -7.62
C LYS A 9 -29.57 -28.37 -6.36
N ASP A 10 -29.97 -29.20 -5.40
CA ASP A 10 -30.52 -28.74 -4.11
C ASP A 10 -29.45 -28.04 -3.25
N ARG A 11 -28.18 -28.47 -3.31
CA ARG A 11 -27.06 -27.79 -2.62
C ARG A 11 -26.68 -26.44 -3.25
N LEU A 12 -26.70 -26.33 -4.58
CA LEU A 12 -26.41 -25.07 -5.28
C LEU A 12 -27.53 -24.04 -5.12
N VAL A 13 -28.80 -24.47 -5.14
CA VAL A 13 -29.96 -23.60 -4.92
C VAL A 13 -30.11 -23.23 -3.44
N GLY A 14 -29.78 -24.15 -2.52
CA GLY A 14 -29.77 -23.90 -1.08
C GLY A 14 -28.74 -22.84 -0.66
N GLY A 15 -27.53 -22.90 -1.23
CA GLY A 15 -26.48 -21.90 -0.95
C GLY A 15 -26.85 -20.48 -1.36
N GLY A 16 -27.54 -20.31 -2.49
CA GLY A 16 -28.01 -18.99 -2.93
C GLY A 16 -29.08 -18.38 -2.02
N ARG A 17 -30.05 -19.19 -1.57
CA ARG A 17 -31.12 -18.74 -0.67
C ARG A 17 -30.62 -18.46 0.76
N ARG A 18 -29.60 -19.20 1.22
CA ARG A 18 -28.94 -18.93 2.49
C ARG A 18 -28.23 -17.58 2.46
N ARG A 19 -27.45 -17.30 1.40
CA ARG A 19 -26.79 -16.00 1.20
C ARG A 19 -27.80 -14.85 1.09
N GLU A 20 -28.94 -15.06 0.41
CA GLU A 20 -30.04 -14.10 0.34
C GLU A 20 -30.56 -13.75 1.75
N ALA A 21 -30.71 -14.75 2.62
CA ALA A 21 -31.13 -14.54 4.01
C ALA A 21 -30.08 -13.76 4.82
N GLU A 22 -28.79 -14.11 4.69
CA GLU A 22 -27.68 -13.40 5.34
C GLU A 22 -27.63 -11.92 4.90
N THR A 23 -27.84 -11.63 3.61
CA THR A 23 -27.88 -10.26 3.09
C THR A 23 -29.05 -9.44 3.65
N LEU A 24 -30.25 -10.04 3.75
CA LEU A 24 -31.42 -9.36 4.31
C LEU A 24 -31.30 -9.14 5.82
N ILE A 25 -30.64 -10.07 6.54
CA ILE A 25 -30.29 -9.90 7.97
C ILE A 25 -29.35 -8.71 8.13
N ALA A 26 -28.29 -8.62 7.31
CA ALA A 26 -27.35 -7.52 7.37
C ALA A 26 -28.04 -6.18 7.07
N GLN A 27 -28.88 -6.11 6.03
CA GLN A 27 -29.59 -4.90 5.64
C GLN A 27 -30.53 -4.39 6.74
N GLU A 28 -31.23 -5.29 7.46
CA GLU A 28 -32.12 -4.92 8.57
C GLU A 28 -31.43 -4.09 9.68
N PHE A 29 -30.12 -4.26 9.87
CA PHE A 29 -29.36 -3.53 10.88
C PHE A 29 -28.96 -2.12 10.46
N TYR A 30 -28.97 -1.81 9.17
CA TYR A 30 -28.61 -0.49 8.64
C TYR A 30 -29.84 0.31 8.18
N GLU A 31 -30.89 -0.35 7.70
CA GLU A 31 -32.10 0.28 7.18
C GLU A 31 -33.35 -0.58 7.46
N PRO A 32 -34.53 0.02 7.74
CA PRO A 32 -35.77 -0.73 7.80
C PRO A 32 -36.07 -1.44 6.47
N LEU A 33 -36.24 -2.76 6.52
CA LEU A 33 -36.63 -3.56 5.36
C LEU A 33 -38.04 -3.17 4.87
N SER A 34 -38.25 -3.23 3.55
CA SER A 34 -39.59 -3.11 2.97
C SER A 34 -40.48 -4.29 3.39
N GLU A 35 -41.81 -4.12 3.37
CA GLU A 35 -42.76 -5.19 3.73
C GLU A 35 -42.54 -6.47 2.90
N THR A 36 -42.15 -6.33 1.63
CA THR A 36 -41.83 -7.44 0.74
C THR A 36 -40.58 -8.20 1.17
N GLU A 37 -39.53 -7.48 1.57
CA GLU A 37 -38.26 -8.06 2.03
C GLU A 37 -38.38 -8.67 3.43
N ALA A 38 -39.16 -8.06 4.32
CA ALA A 38 -39.44 -8.60 5.65
C ALA A 38 -40.16 -9.94 5.57
N ASN A 39 -41.21 -10.03 4.73
CA ASN A 39 -41.92 -11.28 4.47
C ASN A 39 -41.01 -12.34 3.81
N ARG A 40 -40.11 -11.90 2.92
CA ARG A 40 -39.13 -12.76 2.25
C ARG A 40 -38.10 -13.31 3.24
N LEU A 41 -37.58 -12.48 4.12
CA LEU A 41 -36.67 -12.87 5.19
C LEU A 41 -37.35 -13.85 6.15
N GLU A 42 -38.61 -13.61 6.54
CA GLU A 42 -39.34 -14.53 7.43
C GLU A 42 -39.56 -15.91 6.79
N TYR A 43 -39.83 -15.94 5.48
CA TYR A 43 -39.90 -17.20 4.73
C TYR A 43 -38.56 -17.93 4.71
N LEU A 44 -37.45 -17.23 4.48
CA LEU A 44 -36.10 -17.82 4.45
C LEU A 44 -35.66 -18.32 5.84
N LEU A 45 -36.00 -17.60 6.91
CA LEU A 45 -35.72 -18.02 8.29
C LEU A 45 -36.53 -19.25 8.74
N LYS A 46 -37.69 -19.50 8.13
CA LYS A 46 -38.42 -20.78 8.32
C LYS A 46 -37.71 -21.95 7.64
N GLN A 47 -36.90 -21.69 6.61
CA GLN A 47 -36.12 -22.70 5.90
C GLN A 47 -34.73 -22.94 6.53
N TYR A 48 -34.16 -21.92 7.17
CA TYR A 48 -32.83 -21.94 7.81
C TYR A 48 -32.94 -21.50 9.28
N PRO A 49 -33.25 -22.41 10.21
CA PRO A 49 -33.42 -22.08 11.63
C PRO A 49 -32.11 -21.66 12.31
N ASP A 50 -30.95 -22.10 11.81
CA ASP A 50 -29.62 -21.70 12.23
C ASP A 50 -29.39 -20.18 12.06
N LEU A 51 -29.82 -19.60 10.94
CA LEU A 51 -29.73 -18.15 10.71
C LEU A 51 -30.66 -17.33 11.61
N LYS A 52 -31.72 -17.94 12.15
CA LYS A 52 -32.61 -17.28 13.11
C LYS A 52 -31.92 -17.10 14.45
N GLU A 53 -31.14 -18.08 14.89
CA GLU A 53 -30.33 -18.00 16.11
C GLU A 53 -29.23 -16.93 15.97
N GLU A 54 -28.55 -16.90 14.81
CA GLU A 54 -27.54 -15.90 14.49
C GLU A 54 -28.11 -14.47 14.47
N ARG A 55 -29.25 -14.25 13.79
CA ARG A 55 -29.96 -12.94 13.80
C ARG A 55 -30.32 -12.50 15.22
N GLN A 56 -30.74 -13.42 16.08
CA GLN A 56 -31.10 -13.12 17.46
C GLN A 56 -29.85 -12.77 18.30
N SER A 57 -28.74 -13.50 18.11
CA SER A 57 -27.46 -13.20 18.75
C SER A 57 -26.95 -11.80 18.37
N LEU A 58 -26.98 -11.45 17.08
CA LEU A 58 -26.60 -10.12 16.60
C LEU A 58 -27.45 -8.99 17.21
N ARG A 59 -28.77 -9.20 17.32
CA ARG A 59 -29.67 -8.24 17.98
C ARG A 59 -29.34 -8.06 19.46
N GLN A 60 -28.96 -9.13 20.15
CA GLN A 60 -28.57 -9.07 21.56
C GLN A 60 -27.24 -8.32 21.74
N SER A 61 -26.25 -8.58 20.87
CA SER A 61 -24.97 -7.87 20.88
C SER A 61 -25.15 -6.38 20.61
N LEU A 62 -25.97 -6.00 19.61
CA LEU A 62 -26.24 -4.59 19.30
C LEU A 62 -26.99 -3.86 20.42
N ALA A 63 -27.91 -4.53 21.12
CA ALA A 63 -28.61 -3.94 22.26
C ALA A 63 -27.68 -3.62 23.44
N GLN A 64 -26.48 -4.20 23.50
CA GLN A 64 -25.47 -3.92 24.52
C GLN A 64 -24.54 -2.76 24.14
N ILE A 65 -24.57 -2.30 22.89
CA ILE A 65 -23.76 -1.17 22.42
C ILE A 65 -24.51 0.12 22.75
N THR A 66 -24.24 0.68 23.93
CA THR A 66 -24.58 2.07 24.22
C THR A 66 -23.57 2.98 23.53
N LEU A 67 -23.93 3.50 22.35
CA LEU A 67 -23.23 4.62 21.74
C LEU A 67 -23.46 5.85 22.62
N THR A 68 -22.43 6.27 23.36
CA THR A 68 -22.41 7.58 23.99
C THR A 68 -22.41 8.63 22.89
N THR A 69 -23.57 9.20 22.60
CA THR A 69 -23.67 10.45 21.83
C THR A 69 -23.07 11.56 22.69
N GLU A 70 -21.75 11.70 22.63
CA GLU A 70 -21.10 12.95 23.00
C GLU A 70 -21.56 14.01 22.00
N GLU A 71 -22.17 15.08 22.53
CA GLU A 71 -22.51 16.26 21.75
C GLU A 71 -21.21 16.85 21.19
N LEU A 72 -21.00 16.70 19.89
CA LEU A 72 -19.87 17.29 19.17
C LEU A 72 -19.83 18.80 19.46
N PRO A 73 -18.74 19.34 20.04
CA PRO A 73 -18.68 20.73 20.51
C PRO A 73 -18.65 21.78 19.40
N TRP A 74 -18.76 21.36 18.14
CA TRP A 74 -18.68 22.24 16.98
C TRP A 74 -19.83 21.96 16.01
N ASP A 75 -20.50 23.03 15.58
CA ASP A 75 -21.63 22.95 14.66
C ASP A 75 -21.18 22.57 13.25
N LEU A 76 -21.20 21.28 12.96
CA LEU A 76 -20.91 20.72 11.63
C LEU A 76 -21.88 21.23 10.56
N THR A 77 -23.07 21.73 10.92
CA THR A 77 -24.02 22.26 9.95
C THR A 77 -23.56 23.57 9.34
N ALA A 78 -22.77 24.37 10.07
CA ALA A 78 -22.17 25.60 9.55
C ALA A 78 -21.07 25.28 8.51
N ALA A 79 -20.21 24.29 8.80
CA ALA A 79 -19.16 23.84 7.87
C ALA A 79 -19.74 23.18 6.61
N LEU A 80 -20.81 22.39 6.76
CA LEU A 80 -21.52 21.78 5.64
C LEU A 80 -22.27 22.81 4.78
N ARG A 81 -22.95 23.80 5.37
CA ARG A 81 -23.57 24.90 4.59
C ARG A 81 -22.53 25.73 3.85
N ALA A 82 -21.38 26.00 4.47
CA ALA A 82 -20.29 26.71 3.80
C ALA A 82 -19.75 25.93 2.58
N ARG A 83 -19.66 24.60 2.68
CA ARG A 83 -19.25 23.74 1.55
C ARG A 83 -20.31 23.63 0.45
N LEU A 84 -21.58 23.49 0.82
CA LEU A 84 -22.70 23.44 -0.14
C LEU A 84 -22.82 24.75 -0.93
N HIS A 85 -22.67 25.91 -0.28
CA HIS A 85 -22.68 27.20 -0.99
C HIS A 85 -21.42 27.48 -1.83
N ALA A 86 -20.30 26.82 -1.53
CA ALA A 86 -19.09 26.91 -2.35
C ALA A 86 -19.22 26.13 -3.68
N GLU A 87 -20.10 25.13 -3.77
CA GLU A 87 -20.34 24.38 -5.01
C GLU A 87 -21.26 25.10 -6.01
N ASP A 88 -22.05 26.08 -5.57
CA ASP A 88 -22.93 26.89 -6.42
C ASP A 88 -22.22 28.04 -7.17
N SER A 89 -20.91 28.18 -7.00
CA SER A 89 -20.12 29.16 -7.76
C SER A 89 -19.91 28.67 -9.20
N PRO A 90 -20.26 29.45 -10.26
CA PRO A 90 -20.08 29.02 -11.63
C PRO A 90 -18.58 28.85 -11.93
N LYS A 91 -18.13 27.60 -11.99
CA LYS A 91 -16.77 27.23 -12.41
C LYS A 91 -16.52 27.76 -13.82
N VAL A 92 -15.65 28.76 -13.95
CA VAL A 92 -15.16 29.23 -15.25
C VAL A 92 -14.46 28.06 -15.94
N SER A 93 -15.03 27.65 -17.06
CA SER A 93 -14.65 26.45 -17.81
C SER A 93 -13.27 26.62 -18.48
N HIS A 94 -12.23 26.02 -17.88
CA HIS A 94 -10.95 25.73 -18.56
C HIS A 94 -11.06 24.54 -19.54
N ARG A 95 -12.26 24.01 -19.76
CA ARG A 95 -12.52 22.79 -20.56
C ARG A 95 -12.45 23.00 -22.08
N ARG A 96 -12.17 24.22 -22.56
CA ARG A 96 -12.06 24.53 -24.00
C ARG A 96 -10.64 24.50 -24.56
N PHE A 97 -9.61 24.47 -23.72
CA PHE A 97 -8.21 24.42 -24.19
C PHE A 97 -7.62 23.00 -24.33
N SER A 98 -8.21 21.98 -23.70
CA SER A 98 -7.70 20.60 -23.76
C SER A 98 -8.06 19.84 -25.04
N TYR A 99 -9.16 20.20 -25.71
CA TYR A 99 -9.55 19.53 -26.97
C TYR A 99 -8.73 19.98 -28.19
N ALA A 100 -8.06 21.13 -28.12
CA ALA A 100 -7.20 21.61 -29.21
C ALA A 100 -5.85 20.86 -29.27
N PHE A 101 -5.30 20.44 -28.13
CA PHE A 101 -4.03 19.70 -28.07
C PHE A 101 -4.17 18.22 -28.44
N ALA A 102 -5.28 17.57 -28.07
CA ALA A 102 -5.53 16.17 -28.40
C ALA A 102 -5.72 15.94 -29.92
N ALA A 103 -6.34 16.90 -30.62
CA ALA A 103 -6.51 16.81 -32.07
C ALA A 103 -5.19 16.97 -32.84
N LEU A 104 -4.25 17.78 -32.33
CA LEU A 104 -2.96 18.00 -32.98
C LEU A 104 -2.04 16.76 -32.88
N ALA A 105 -2.08 16.05 -31.74
CA ALA A 105 -1.30 14.83 -31.54
C ALA A 105 -1.70 13.68 -32.48
N LEU A 106 -3.00 13.54 -32.79
CA LEU A 106 -3.50 12.52 -33.73
C LEU A 106 -3.12 12.81 -35.19
N VAL A 107 -3.02 14.08 -35.58
CA VAL A 107 -2.58 14.47 -36.93
C VAL A 107 -1.07 14.20 -37.10
N ILE A 108 -0.25 14.48 -36.09
CA ILE A 108 1.20 14.19 -36.16
C ILE A 108 1.45 12.68 -36.22
N LEU A 109 0.71 11.88 -35.44
CA LEU A 109 0.88 10.43 -35.39
C LEU A 109 0.42 9.77 -36.71
N SER A 110 -0.68 10.23 -37.32
CA SER A 110 -1.13 9.73 -38.62
C SER A 110 -0.20 10.09 -39.78
N VAL A 111 0.42 11.28 -39.76
CA VAL A 111 1.45 11.67 -40.76
C VAL A 111 2.74 10.86 -40.56
N SER A 112 3.14 10.56 -39.33
CA SER A 112 4.32 9.72 -39.07
C SER A 112 4.14 8.26 -39.52
N VAL A 113 2.94 7.67 -39.33
CA VAL A 113 2.65 6.31 -39.81
C VAL A 113 2.57 6.28 -41.34
N TYR A 114 2.01 7.30 -41.98
CA TYR A 114 1.91 7.37 -43.43
C TYR A 114 3.28 7.58 -44.12
N THR A 115 4.17 8.37 -43.52
CA THR A 115 5.53 8.58 -44.05
C THR A 115 6.40 7.33 -43.93
N VAL A 116 6.31 6.58 -42.81
CA VAL A 116 7.00 5.29 -42.67
C VAL A 116 6.47 4.26 -43.68
N TYR A 117 5.16 4.23 -43.93
CA TYR A 117 4.56 3.29 -44.88
C TYR A 117 4.90 3.61 -46.35
N MET A 118 5.06 4.89 -46.71
CA MET A 118 5.44 5.30 -48.08
C MET A 118 6.94 5.29 -48.35
N LEU A 119 7.81 5.40 -47.32
CA LEU A 119 9.26 5.27 -47.46
C LEU A 119 9.77 3.82 -47.35
N SER A 120 8.94 2.90 -46.84
CA SER A 120 9.24 1.46 -46.83
C SER A 120 8.87 0.84 -48.17
N GLY A 121 9.61 1.23 -49.21
CA GLY A 121 9.57 0.61 -50.52
C GLY A 121 9.86 -0.90 -50.40
N THR A 122 9.06 -1.68 -51.11
CA THR A 122 9.10 -3.13 -51.25
C THR A 122 10.51 -3.69 -51.45
N GLU A 123 11.08 -4.29 -50.41
CA GLU A 123 12.11 -5.31 -50.54
C GLU A 123 11.63 -6.61 -49.89
N HIS A 124 11.48 -7.64 -50.72
CA HIS A 124 11.15 -9.00 -50.30
C HIS A 124 12.30 -9.58 -49.46
N ILE A 125 12.12 -9.63 -48.15
CA ILE A 125 12.91 -10.49 -47.26
C ILE A 125 12.12 -11.78 -47.04
N PRO A 126 12.63 -12.96 -47.44
CA PRO A 126 11.95 -14.22 -47.17
C PRO A 126 11.91 -14.46 -45.66
N VAL A 127 10.71 -14.53 -45.11
CA VAL A 127 10.46 -14.97 -43.75
C VAL A 127 10.89 -16.44 -43.66
N ILE A 128 12.04 -16.68 -43.04
CA ILE A 128 12.36 -17.98 -42.48
C ILE A 128 11.38 -18.15 -41.32
N THR A 129 10.34 -18.95 -41.56
CA THR A 129 9.45 -19.46 -40.52
C THR A 129 10.30 -20.37 -39.62
N GLN A 130 10.95 -19.79 -38.61
CA GLN A 130 11.30 -20.58 -37.44
C GLN A 130 9.99 -20.87 -36.72
N GLU A 131 9.46 -22.07 -36.95
CA GLU A 131 8.62 -22.74 -35.96
C GLU A 131 9.42 -22.74 -34.65
N THR A 132 9.14 -21.80 -33.77
CA THR A 132 9.46 -21.93 -32.35
C THR A 132 8.64 -23.10 -31.86
N LYS A 133 9.23 -24.28 -32.00
CA LYS A 133 8.91 -25.49 -31.26
C LYS A 133 8.91 -25.05 -29.80
N SER A 134 7.71 -24.84 -29.25
CA SER A 134 7.48 -24.69 -27.81
C SER A 134 8.01 -25.96 -27.17
N VAL A 135 9.27 -25.90 -26.74
CA VAL A 135 9.81 -26.84 -25.78
C VAL A 135 9.04 -26.48 -24.51
N ALA A 136 8.15 -27.36 -24.08
CA ALA A 136 7.54 -27.27 -22.77
C ALA A 136 8.69 -27.12 -21.76
N GLU A 137 8.85 -25.92 -21.20
CA GLU A 137 9.73 -25.72 -20.07
C GLU A 137 9.27 -26.70 -18.99
N PRO A 138 10.20 -27.43 -18.34
CA PRO A 138 9.83 -28.29 -17.24
C PRO A 138 9.04 -27.45 -16.23
N GLU A 139 7.80 -27.87 -15.92
CA GLU A 139 6.98 -27.21 -14.90
C GLU A 139 7.80 -27.16 -13.60
N SER A 140 8.21 -25.96 -13.22
CA SER A 140 8.96 -25.70 -11.98
C SER A 140 8.11 -26.18 -10.81
N GLN A 141 8.71 -27.01 -9.94
CA GLN A 141 8.01 -27.47 -8.75
C GLN A 141 7.82 -26.31 -7.78
N LEU A 142 8.79 -25.40 -7.71
CA LEU A 142 8.68 -24.19 -6.88
C LEU A 142 7.57 -23.26 -7.36
N ALA A 143 7.30 -23.15 -8.67
CA ALA A 143 6.17 -22.38 -9.18
C ALA A 143 4.83 -22.82 -8.55
N PHE A 144 4.63 -24.14 -8.44
CA PHE A 144 3.42 -24.71 -7.82
C PHE A 144 3.32 -24.33 -6.33
N PHE A 145 4.41 -24.49 -5.57
CA PHE A 145 4.42 -24.17 -4.14
C PHE A 145 4.29 -22.67 -3.87
N GLN A 146 4.88 -21.81 -4.70
CA GLN A 146 4.70 -20.36 -4.61
C GLN A 146 3.23 -19.97 -4.82
N GLN A 147 2.59 -20.52 -5.85
CA GLN A 147 1.17 -20.25 -6.10
C GLN A 147 0.30 -20.75 -4.95
N GLN A 148 0.57 -21.94 -4.42
CA GLN A 148 -0.12 -22.49 -3.26
C GLN A 148 0.06 -21.62 -2.01
N ALA A 149 1.28 -21.15 -1.74
CA ALA A 149 1.58 -20.26 -0.63
C ALA A 149 0.82 -18.93 -0.76
N CYS A 150 0.75 -18.36 -1.96
CA CYS A 150 -0.03 -17.14 -2.22
C CYS A 150 -1.53 -17.35 -1.94
N ASP A 151 -2.09 -18.49 -2.36
CA ASP A 151 -3.49 -18.84 -2.11
C ASP A 151 -3.77 -19.05 -0.61
N GLN A 152 -2.84 -19.63 0.14
CA GLN A 152 -2.94 -19.82 1.60
C GLN A 152 -2.86 -18.50 2.35
N VAL A 153 -1.91 -17.63 1.99
CA VAL A 153 -1.81 -16.27 2.56
C VAL A 153 -3.11 -15.51 2.33
N ALA A 154 -3.73 -15.63 1.15
CA ALA A 154 -5.02 -15.00 0.86
C ALA A 154 -6.18 -15.53 1.73
N ARG A 155 -6.06 -16.74 2.30
CA ARG A 155 -7.03 -17.32 3.25
C ARG A 155 -6.70 -17.02 4.71
N GLY A 156 -5.57 -16.35 4.98
CA GLY A 156 -5.08 -16.09 6.34
C GLY A 156 -4.23 -17.22 6.93
N GLU A 157 -3.87 -18.22 6.12
CA GLU A 157 -3.06 -19.38 6.51
C GLU A 157 -1.55 -19.10 6.29
N SER A 158 -1.08 -17.91 6.68
CA SER A 158 0.27 -17.42 6.32
C SER A 158 1.42 -18.21 6.97
N GLU A 159 1.20 -18.78 8.17
CA GLU A 159 2.22 -19.61 8.83
C GLU A 159 2.41 -20.93 8.07
N GLU A 160 1.32 -21.61 7.72
CA GLU A 160 1.37 -22.85 6.93
C GLU A 160 1.95 -22.61 5.54
N ALA A 161 1.64 -21.46 4.92
CA ALA A 161 2.20 -21.05 3.65
C ALA A 161 3.73 -20.89 3.70
N ALA A 162 4.23 -20.22 4.74
CA ALA A 162 5.67 -20.02 4.93
C ALA A 162 6.39 -21.36 5.13
N ASP A 163 5.88 -22.21 6.02
CA ASP A 163 6.51 -23.49 6.35
C ASP A 163 6.53 -24.44 5.13
N GLN A 164 5.44 -24.50 4.36
CA GLN A 164 5.38 -25.33 3.14
C GLN A 164 6.31 -24.82 2.05
N LEU A 165 6.39 -23.50 1.86
CA LEU A 165 7.27 -22.92 0.85
C LEU A 165 8.74 -23.07 1.24
N GLU A 166 9.10 -22.85 2.50
CA GLU A 166 10.45 -23.08 3.01
C GLU A 166 10.86 -24.55 2.83
N GLN A 167 9.98 -25.49 3.15
CA GLN A 167 10.25 -26.91 2.89
C GLN A 167 10.48 -27.19 1.41
N ALA A 168 9.64 -26.63 0.52
CA ALA A 168 9.80 -26.81 -0.91
C ALA A 168 11.13 -26.21 -1.44
N ILE A 169 11.53 -25.03 -0.97
CA ILE A 169 12.82 -24.40 -1.31
C ILE A 169 13.98 -25.35 -0.94
N ASN A 170 13.93 -25.94 0.25
CA ASN A 170 14.94 -26.89 0.70
C ASN A 170 14.94 -28.22 -0.09
N ASP A 171 13.76 -28.69 -0.51
CA ASP A 171 13.60 -29.93 -1.28
C ASP A 171 14.02 -29.76 -2.76
N TYR A 172 13.95 -28.54 -3.30
CA TYR A 172 14.25 -28.23 -4.71
C TYR A 172 15.30 -27.09 -4.88
N PRO A 173 16.53 -27.24 -4.36
CA PRO A 173 17.53 -26.15 -4.34
C PRO A 173 18.07 -25.75 -5.72
N ASN A 174 17.90 -26.60 -6.74
CA ASN A 174 18.38 -26.34 -8.11
C ASN A 174 17.24 -25.94 -9.08
N ASP A 175 16.04 -25.69 -8.58
CA ASP A 175 14.92 -25.25 -9.41
C ASP A 175 15.18 -23.84 -9.96
N ALA A 176 14.76 -23.59 -11.21
CA ALA A 176 14.99 -22.33 -11.90
C ALA A 176 14.35 -21.12 -11.18
N LEU A 177 13.28 -21.34 -10.40
CA LEU A 177 12.58 -20.30 -9.65
C LEU A 177 12.99 -20.22 -8.17
N HIS A 178 14.14 -20.78 -7.79
CA HIS A 178 14.61 -20.76 -6.40
C HIS A 178 14.70 -19.35 -5.82
N ALA A 179 15.26 -18.39 -6.57
CA ALA A 179 15.35 -17.00 -6.14
C ALA A 179 13.97 -16.36 -5.93
N ASP A 180 13.02 -16.60 -6.84
CA ASP A 180 11.66 -16.07 -6.73
C ASP A 180 10.92 -16.68 -5.53
N ALA A 181 11.16 -17.97 -5.24
CA ALA A 181 10.58 -18.65 -4.09
C ALA A 181 11.13 -18.07 -2.77
N LEU A 182 12.44 -17.84 -2.69
CA LEU A 182 13.07 -17.15 -1.55
C LEU A 182 12.50 -15.75 -1.35
N LEU A 183 12.32 -14.97 -2.43
CA LEU A 183 11.68 -13.65 -2.36
C LEU A 183 10.25 -13.74 -1.82
N THR A 184 9.49 -14.71 -2.30
CA THR A 184 8.11 -14.95 -1.86
C THR A 184 8.07 -15.29 -0.38
N LEU A 185 8.96 -16.19 0.09
CA LEU A 185 9.08 -16.55 1.50
C LEU A 185 9.45 -15.33 2.35
N ALA A 186 10.44 -14.55 1.93
CA ALA A 186 10.85 -13.34 2.63
C ALA A 186 9.71 -12.31 2.74
N ASP A 187 8.90 -12.16 1.69
CA ASP A 187 7.73 -11.27 1.68
C ASP A 187 6.62 -11.75 2.63
N ILE A 188 6.40 -13.07 2.72
CA ILE A 188 5.46 -13.69 3.67
C ILE A 188 5.91 -13.41 5.12
N GLU A 189 7.16 -13.75 5.42
CA GLU A 189 7.76 -13.58 6.75
C GLU A 189 7.75 -12.10 7.19
N TYR A 190 8.09 -11.19 6.28
CA TYR A 190 8.12 -9.76 6.55
C TYR A 190 6.72 -9.17 6.72
N SER A 191 5.86 -9.33 5.71
CA SER A 191 4.65 -8.51 5.56
C SER A 191 3.45 -9.08 6.30
N TYR A 192 3.35 -10.41 6.37
CA TYR A 192 2.18 -11.08 6.92
C TYR A 192 2.43 -11.65 8.30
N LEU A 193 3.63 -12.18 8.57
CA LEU A 193 3.97 -12.78 9.86
C LEU A 193 4.73 -11.82 10.79
N GLN A 194 5.31 -10.75 10.26
CA GLN A 194 6.16 -9.80 10.99
C GLN A 194 7.32 -10.49 11.74
N ARG A 195 7.79 -11.63 11.23
CA ARG A 195 8.94 -12.40 11.73
C ARG A 195 10.20 -11.88 11.04
N TYR A 196 10.60 -10.66 11.42
CA TYR A 196 11.66 -9.91 10.74
C TYR A 196 13.05 -10.57 10.82
N ASP A 197 13.29 -11.35 11.87
CA ASP A 197 14.47 -12.21 12.00
C ASP A 197 14.52 -13.24 10.88
N ARG A 198 13.44 -14.00 10.67
CA ARG A 198 13.35 -14.98 9.58
C ARG A 198 13.43 -14.31 8.22
N ALA A 199 12.70 -13.20 8.02
CA ALA A 199 12.74 -12.46 6.77
C ALA A 199 14.17 -11.97 6.44
N TYR A 200 14.92 -11.50 7.45
CA TYR A 200 16.31 -11.09 7.27
C TYR A 200 17.21 -12.27 6.89
N GLU A 201 17.04 -13.43 7.53
CA GLU A 201 17.78 -14.65 7.18
C GLU A 201 17.48 -15.10 5.74
N THR A 202 16.21 -15.06 5.31
CA THR A 202 15.84 -15.40 3.93
C THR A 202 16.43 -14.43 2.92
N TYR A 203 16.42 -13.11 3.20
CA TYR A 203 17.09 -12.13 2.34
C TYR A 203 18.60 -12.30 2.32
N LYS A 204 19.22 -12.74 3.43
CA LYS A 204 20.65 -13.05 3.48
C LYS A 204 20.98 -14.27 2.63
N HIS A 205 20.17 -15.31 2.69
CA HIS A 205 20.32 -16.48 1.83
C HIS A 205 20.19 -16.11 0.35
N LEU A 206 19.23 -15.24 0.01
CA LEU A 206 19.08 -14.69 -1.34
C LEU A 206 20.30 -13.84 -1.77
N GLU A 207 20.87 -13.02 -0.88
CA GLU A 207 22.08 -12.24 -1.17
C GLU A 207 23.29 -13.14 -1.44
N ASP A 208 23.44 -14.22 -0.67
CA ASP A 208 24.57 -15.14 -0.79
C ASP A 208 24.50 -15.98 -2.08
N GLU A 209 23.31 -16.37 -2.53
CA GLU A 209 23.13 -17.27 -3.68
C GLU A 209 22.70 -16.59 -4.98
N HIS A 210 21.95 -15.48 -4.90
CA HIS A 210 21.28 -14.81 -6.03
C HIS A 210 21.39 -13.27 -5.92
N SER A 211 22.57 -12.76 -5.56
CA SER A 211 22.82 -11.32 -5.33
C SER A 211 22.31 -10.39 -6.44
N GLU A 212 22.36 -10.84 -7.70
CA GLU A 212 21.91 -10.11 -8.88
C GLU A 212 20.40 -9.82 -8.85
N VAL A 213 19.60 -10.68 -8.21
CA VAL A 213 18.15 -10.48 -8.09
C VAL A 213 17.86 -9.30 -7.15
N LEU A 214 18.61 -9.19 -6.06
CA LEU A 214 18.52 -8.07 -5.14
C LEU A 214 19.05 -6.77 -5.77
N ASP A 215 20.17 -6.83 -6.47
CA ASP A 215 20.78 -5.65 -7.09
C ASP A 215 19.92 -5.05 -8.22
N ASN A 216 19.18 -5.89 -8.94
CA ASN A 216 18.26 -5.45 -9.98
C ASN A 216 16.91 -4.94 -9.42
N ASN A 217 16.61 -5.16 -8.14
CA ASN A 217 15.35 -4.75 -7.53
C ASN A 217 15.56 -3.81 -6.33
N TRP A 218 15.41 -2.51 -6.58
CA TRP A 218 15.56 -1.46 -5.58
C TRP A 218 14.67 -1.66 -4.34
N TYR A 219 13.49 -2.25 -4.50
CA TYR A 219 12.53 -2.45 -3.42
C TYR A 219 13.04 -3.51 -2.43
N TYR A 220 13.45 -4.68 -2.91
CA TYR A 220 14.00 -5.73 -2.06
C TYR A 220 15.33 -5.33 -1.43
N LYS A 221 16.18 -4.63 -2.20
CA LYS A 221 17.41 -4.04 -1.66
C LYS A 221 17.14 -3.07 -0.51
N LYS A 222 16.17 -2.16 -0.67
CA LYS A 222 15.78 -1.23 0.40
C LYS A 222 15.23 -1.98 1.62
N ARG A 223 14.37 -2.98 1.43
CA ARG A 223 13.81 -3.78 2.53
C ARG A 223 14.90 -4.52 3.31
N MET A 224 15.85 -5.14 2.62
CA MET A 224 17.00 -5.78 3.24
C MET A 224 17.87 -4.78 4.03
N GLN A 225 18.12 -3.58 3.48
CA GLN A 225 18.85 -2.53 4.18
C GLN A 225 18.15 -2.09 5.47
N LEU A 226 16.82 -1.95 5.45
CA LEU A 226 16.04 -1.65 6.64
C LEU A 226 16.17 -2.79 7.67
N LEU A 227 15.95 -4.05 7.27
CA LEU A 227 16.11 -5.19 8.17
C LEU A 227 17.51 -5.23 8.81
N ALA A 228 18.56 -5.02 8.01
CA ALA A 228 19.94 -4.96 8.49
C ALA A 228 20.16 -3.81 9.48
N ALA A 229 19.60 -2.63 9.21
CA ALA A 229 19.68 -1.47 10.11
C ALA A 229 18.89 -1.69 11.43
N ALA A 230 17.87 -2.55 11.43
CA ALA A 230 17.01 -2.80 12.58
C ALA A 230 17.56 -3.93 13.47
N LEU A 231 18.38 -4.81 12.91
CA LEU A 231 18.94 -5.99 13.57
C LEU A 231 19.60 -5.66 14.93
N PRO A 232 20.46 -4.61 15.08
CA PRO A 232 21.08 -4.28 16.36
C PRO A 232 20.09 -3.94 17.48
N GLN A 233 18.86 -3.58 17.12
CA GLN A 233 17.78 -3.20 18.03
C GLN A 233 16.65 -4.24 18.03
N PHE A 234 16.95 -5.48 17.63
CA PHE A 234 15.99 -6.59 17.57
C PHE A 234 14.75 -6.25 16.74
N PHE A 235 14.90 -5.48 15.65
CA PHE A 235 13.80 -5.06 14.78
C PHE A 235 12.73 -4.19 15.46
N THR A 236 13.01 -3.60 16.62
CA THR A 236 12.07 -2.72 17.34
C THR A 236 11.63 -1.51 16.51
N PRO A 237 12.54 -0.75 15.86
CA PRO A 237 12.13 0.42 15.08
C PRO A 237 11.23 0.07 13.89
N LEU A 238 11.44 -1.11 13.30
CA LEU A 238 10.63 -1.60 12.19
C LEU A 238 9.21 -1.96 12.64
N ARG A 239 9.08 -2.59 13.81
CA ARG A 239 7.77 -2.83 14.44
C ARG A 239 7.04 -1.52 14.75
N GLU A 240 7.76 -0.52 15.25
CA GLU A 240 7.18 0.79 15.55
C GLU A 240 6.72 1.52 14.28
N LEU A 241 7.48 1.41 13.18
CA LEU A 241 7.08 1.93 11.88
C LEU A 241 5.80 1.27 11.34
N GLU A 242 5.72 -0.06 11.38
CA GLU A 242 4.54 -0.80 10.90
C GLU A 242 3.31 -0.55 11.79
N THR A 243 3.50 -0.48 13.11
CA THR A 243 2.41 -0.13 14.04
C THR A 243 1.95 1.31 13.89
N ALA A 244 2.84 2.24 13.56
CA ALA A 244 2.48 3.62 13.26
C ALA A 244 1.51 3.72 12.07
N ALA A 245 1.73 2.92 11.02
CA ALA A 245 0.86 2.87 9.84
C ALA A 245 -0.59 2.45 10.15
N HIS A 246 -0.77 1.60 11.17
CA HIS A 246 -2.07 1.04 11.57
C HIS A 246 -2.69 1.75 12.78
N SER A 247 -2.05 2.79 13.31
CA SER A 247 -2.55 3.54 14.45
C SER A 247 -3.73 4.44 14.10
N GLU A 248 -4.54 4.82 15.10
CA GLU A 248 -5.66 5.77 14.93
C GLU A 248 -5.19 7.15 14.42
N ASN A 249 -3.95 7.55 14.80
CA ASN A 249 -3.33 8.79 14.34
C ASN A 249 -1.92 8.52 13.79
N PRO A 250 -1.81 8.10 12.51
CA PRO A 250 -0.52 7.76 11.90
C PRO A 250 0.48 8.92 11.92
N MET A 251 0.01 10.17 11.74
CA MET A 251 0.90 11.34 11.75
C MET A 251 1.63 11.50 13.08
N ARG A 252 0.91 11.33 14.20
CA ARG A 252 1.52 11.42 15.53
C ARG A 252 2.44 10.23 15.82
N SER A 253 2.09 9.03 15.36
CA SER A 253 2.92 7.84 15.53
C SER A 253 4.23 7.94 14.75
N TYR A 254 4.19 8.43 13.50
CA TYR A 254 5.41 8.72 12.73
C TYR A 254 6.22 9.87 13.32
N GLU A 255 5.56 10.89 13.88
CA GLU A 255 6.27 11.95 14.60
C GLU A 255 7.09 11.40 15.77
N ASN A 256 6.54 10.45 16.55
CA ASN A 256 7.31 9.83 17.63
C ASN A 256 8.57 9.14 17.12
N LEU A 257 8.53 8.50 15.94
CA LEU A 257 9.71 7.90 15.31
C LEU A 257 10.77 8.94 14.92
N LEU A 258 10.36 10.13 14.46
CA LEU A 258 11.29 11.24 14.20
C LEU A 258 11.98 11.73 15.48
N VAL A 259 11.37 11.52 16.64
CA VAL A 259 11.92 11.94 17.94
C VAL A 259 12.82 10.86 18.54
N GLU A 260 12.41 9.60 18.44
CA GLU A 260 13.13 8.46 19.02
C GLU A 260 14.36 8.08 18.18
N TYR A 261 14.26 8.17 16.84
CA TYR A 261 15.36 7.79 15.93
C TYR A 261 15.69 8.87 14.88
N PRO A 262 15.97 10.12 15.28
CA PRO A 262 16.06 11.26 14.37
C PRO A 262 17.18 11.16 13.32
N ASP A 263 18.33 10.57 13.66
CA ASP A 263 19.47 10.36 12.73
C ASP A 263 19.59 8.89 12.33
N SER A 264 18.48 8.31 11.88
CA SER A 264 18.40 6.92 11.44
C SER A 264 17.62 6.79 10.13
N PRO A 265 17.76 5.66 9.39
CA PRO A 265 16.90 5.39 8.24
C PRO A 265 15.40 5.34 8.60
N TRP A 266 15.06 5.12 9.88
CA TRP A 266 13.67 5.13 10.36
C TRP A 266 13.04 6.50 10.32
N ALA A 267 13.82 7.55 10.59
CA ALA A 267 13.32 8.92 10.47
C ALA A 267 13.02 9.27 9.01
N GLU A 268 13.86 8.84 8.06
CA GLU A 268 13.61 9.04 6.63
C GLU A 268 12.37 8.29 6.17
N GLU A 269 12.22 7.02 6.58
CA GLU A 269 11.03 6.24 6.21
C GLU A 269 9.77 6.79 6.87
N ALA A 270 9.79 7.16 8.15
CA ALA A 270 8.67 7.81 8.83
C ALA A 270 8.28 9.11 8.12
N LEU A 271 9.26 9.93 7.70
CA LEU A 271 9.00 11.17 6.97
C LEU A 271 8.37 10.90 5.59
N ASN A 272 8.86 9.90 4.86
CA ASN A 272 8.27 9.46 3.59
C ASN A 272 6.82 9.02 3.76
N GLN A 273 6.50 8.29 4.83
CA GLN A 273 5.13 7.87 5.13
C GLN A 273 4.25 9.06 5.53
N MET A 274 4.74 9.99 6.35
CA MET A 274 4.04 11.25 6.67
C MET A 274 3.71 12.05 5.40
N CYS A 275 4.67 12.15 4.47
CA CYS A 275 4.47 12.79 3.17
C CYS A 275 3.36 12.11 2.38
N ARG A 276 3.34 10.77 2.31
CA ARG A 276 2.29 10.00 1.63
C ARG A 276 0.91 10.19 2.25
N VAL A 277 0.83 10.16 3.59
CA VAL A 277 -0.43 10.38 4.32
C VAL A 277 -1.00 11.78 4.03
N LEU A 278 -0.16 12.81 4.10
CA LEU A 278 -0.59 14.18 3.81
C LEU A 278 -0.93 14.39 2.35
N ALA A 279 -0.14 13.84 1.42
CA ALA A 279 -0.41 13.95 -0.01
C ALA A 279 -1.77 13.33 -0.36
N ARG A 280 -2.05 12.14 0.17
CA ARG A 280 -3.35 11.47 0.00
C ARG A 280 -4.50 12.26 0.62
N THR A 281 -4.32 12.75 1.84
CA THR A 281 -5.38 13.48 2.56
C THR A 281 -5.69 14.84 1.92
N ASN A 282 -4.69 15.49 1.31
CA ASN A 282 -4.81 16.83 0.74
C ASN A 282 -4.87 16.84 -0.80
N ASN A 283 -4.92 15.68 -1.46
CA ASN A 283 -4.84 15.54 -2.92
C ASN A 283 -3.66 16.33 -3.52
N MET A 284 -2.47 16.23 -2.90
CA MET A 284 -1.26 16.87 -3.39
C MET A 284 -0.48 15.94 -4.31
N ASP A 285 0.25 16.54 -5.25
CA ASP A 285 1.22 15.81 -6.06
C ASP A 285 2.46 15.46 -5.22
N LEU A 286 2.84 14.18 -5.20
CA LEU A 286 4.03 13.70 -4.52
C LEU A 286 5.33 14.28 -5.11
N SER A 287 5.28 14.80 -6.34
CA SER A 287 6.40 15.52 -6.95
C SER A 287 6.71 16.85 -6.26
N ASP A 288 5.73 17.47 -5.57
CA ASP A 288 5.95 18.68 -4.76
C ASP A 288 6.44 18.32 -3.35
N THR A 289 7.61 17.68 -3.29
CA THR A 289 8.22 17.20 -2.04
C THR A 289 8.40 18.34 -1.03
N VAL A 290 8.83 19.51 -1.48
CA VAL A 290 9.03 20.68 -0.60
C VAL A 290 7.70 21.21 -0.05
N GLY A 291 6.66 21.30 -0.87
CA GLY A 291 5.33 21.72 -0.43
C GLY A 291 4.74 20.76 0.60
N ILE A 292 4.91 19.45 0.40
CA ILE A 292 4.46 18.42 1.34
C ILE A 292 5.26 18.49 2.65
N LEU A 293 6.59 18.57 2.59
CA LEU A 293 7.45 18.65 3.78
C LEU A 293 7.15 19.90 4.62
N LYS A 294 6.84 21.05 3.99
CA LYS A 294 6.35 22.24 4.71
C LYS A 294 5.06 21.97 5.48
N LYS A 295 4.14 21.18 4.92
CA LYS A 295 2.93 20.77 5.63
C LYS A 295 3.25 19.78 6.76
N VAL A 296 4.12 18.80 6.53
CA VAL A 296 4.60 17.88 7.58
C VAL A 296 5.14 18.69 8.76
N ARG A 297 6.05 19.63 8.49
CA ARG A 297 6.60 20.53 9.51
C ARG A 297 5.52 21.30 10.29
N GLY A 298 4.46 21.71 9.60
CA GLY A 298 3.35 22.48 10.19
C GLY A 298 2.43 21.66 11.08
N VAL A 299 2.36 20.34 10.89
CA VAL A 299 1.52 19.44 11.71
C VAL A 299 2.29 18.71 12.80
N CYS A 300 3.62 18.65 12.72
CA CYS A 300 4.45 18.20 13.85
C CYS A 300 4.31 19.16 15.02
N ASP A 301 4.13 18.64 16.23
CA ASP A 301 4.09 19.38 17.48
C ASP A 301 5.44 19.36 18.22
N HIS A 302 6.18 18.25 18.08
CA HIS A 302 7.44 18.04 18.79
C HIS A 302 8.59 18.84 18.15
N PRO A 303 9.38 19.59 18.93
CA PRO A 303 10.46 20.43 18.39
C PRO A 303 11.51 19.61 17.61
N VAL A 304 11.95 18.47 18.15
CA VAL A 304 12.95 17.62 17.47
C VAL A 304 12.43 17.10 16.12
N ALA A 305 11.15 16.76 16.03
CA ALA A 305 10.56 16.33 14.77
C ALA A 305 10.54 17.48 13.75
N ARG A 306 10.16 18.69 14.17
CA ARG A 306 10.24 19.89 13.33
C ARG A 306 11.66 20.16 12.85
N ASP A 307 12.65 20.07 13.74
CA ASP A 307 14.06 20.28 13.40
C ASP A 307 14.56 19.24 12.40
N ARG A 308 14.14 17.97 12.56
CA ARG A 308 14.45 16.90 11.61
C ARG A 308 13.82 17.12 10.24
N VAL A 309 12.59 17.65 10.19
CA VAL A 309 11.93 18.06 8.94
C VAL A 309 12.63 19.27 8.32
N ASP A 310 13.08 20.23 9.12
CA ASP A 310 13.87 21.37 8.64
C ASP A 310 15.22 20.92 8.04
N LEU A 311 15.88 19.93 8.63
CA LEU A 311 17.08 19.29 8.04
C LEU A 311 16.76 18.71 6.65
N GLU A 312 15.64 17.99 6.50
CA GLU A 312 15.25 17.41 5.21
C GLU A 312 14.86 18.47 4.17
N LEU A 313 14.15 19.53 4.60
CA LEU A 313 13.86 20.67 3.73
C LEU A 313 15.15 21.31 3.23
N GLY A 314 16.17 21.43 4.08
CA GLY A 314 17.49 21.92 3.70
C GLY A 314 18.12 21.07 2.59
N ASN A 315 18.11 19.74 2.74
CA ASN A 315 18.60 18.80 1.72
C ASN A 315 17.84 18.96 0.41
N CYS A 316 16.51 19.05 0.44
CA CYS A 316 15.70 19.26 -0.75
C CYS A 316 16.04 20.59 -1.46
N TYR A 317 16.24 21.69 -0.73
CA TYR A 317 16.62 22.97 -1.34
C TYR A 317 18.02 22.91 -1.96
N CYS A 318 18.97 22.26 -1.30
CA CYS A 318 20.33 22.11 -1.80
C CYS A 318 20.39 21.21 -3.04
N ASP A 319 19.86 19.99 -2.92
CA ASP A 319 20.12 18.92 -3.90
C ASP A 319 19.13 18.93 -5.06
N LEU A 320 17.87 19.26 -4.81
CA LEU A 320 16.81 19.20 -5.83
C LEU A 320 16.55 20.55 -6.50
N LEU A 321 16.60 21.65 -5.72
CA LEU A 321 16.25 22.98 -6.20
C LEU A 321 17.46 23.88 -6.48
N ASN A 322 18.67 23.45 -6.08
CA ASN A 322 19.90 24.23 -6.19
C ASN A 322 19.75 25.67 -5.63
N ASP A 323 19.05 25.78 -4.50
CA ASP A 323 18.80 27.03 -3.76
C ASP A 323 19.57 27.00 -2.43
N PRO A 324 20.88 27.34 -2.44
CA PRO A 324 21.72 27.26 -1.24
C PRO A 324 21.32 28.29 -0.18
N GLU A 325 20.64 29.38 -0.54
CA GLU A 325 20.19 30.39 0.42
C GLU A 325 19.06 29.84 1.30
N GLN A 326 18.04 29.24 0.68
CA GLN A 326 16.97 28.58 1.44
C GLN A 326 17.48 27.36 2.19
N ALA A 327 18.40 26.59 1.61
CA ALA A 327 19.04 25.47 2.29
C ALA A 327 19.76 25.92 3.57
N ARG A 328 20.58 26.98 3.49
CA ARG A 328 21.29 27.57 4.64
C ARG A 328 20.32 27.97 5.77
N GLN A 329 19.22 28.64 5.44
CA GLN A 329 18.22 29.03 6.44
C GLN A 329 17.63 27.82 7.18
N ARG A 330 17.32 26.74 6.45
CA ARG A 330 16.77 25.52 7.02
C ARG A 330 17.78 24.78 7.88
N TYR A 331 19.02 24.65 7.41
CA TYR A 331 20.06 24.03 8.21
C TYR A 331 20.41 24.84 9.46
N MET A 332 20.36 26.18 9.42
CA MET A 332 20.54 27.00 10.63
C MET A 332 19.47 26.69 11.69
N GLN A 333 18.20 26.54 11.28
CA GLN A 333 17.12 26.16 12.20
C GLN A 333 17.36 24.76 12.80
N ALA A 334 17.71 23.78 11.97
CA ALA A 334 18.00 22.42 12.44
C ALA A 334 19.28 22.36 13.31
N ALA A 335 20.26 23.24 13.10
CA ALA A 335 21.50 23.32 13.89
C ALA A 335 21.27 23.80 15.34
N GLU A 336 20.14 24.44 15.60
CA GLU A 336 19.67 24.84 16.94
C GLU A 336 18.89 23.73 17.65
N SER A 337 18.77 22.54 17.04
CA SER A 337 18.02 21.44 17.62
C SER A 337 18.55 21.04 19.00
N ARG A 338 17.61 20.62 19.86
CA ARG A 338 17.93 20.03 21.16
C ARG A 338 18.50 18.63 21.03
N HIS A 339 18.33 17.99 19.88
CA HIS A 339 18.91 16.68 19.60
C HIS A 339 20.30 16.83 18.99
N LEU A 340 21.30 16.23 19.64
CA LEU A 340 22.71 16.41 19.27
C LEU A 340 22.99 15.96 17.85
N ASP A 341 22.45 14.82 17.43
CA ASP A 341 22.73 14.26 16.10
C ASP A 341 22.11 15.10 14.97
N VAL A 342 20.88 15.58 15.13
CA VAL A 342 20.23 16.49 14.16
C VAL A 342 21.03 17.78 14.04
N ALA A 343 21.41 18.37 15.18
CA ALA A 343 22.21 19.58 15.21
C ALA A 343 23.60 19.37 14.58
N PHE A 344 24.22 18.21 14.79
CA PHE A 344 25.51 17.87 14.20
C PHE A 344 25.41 17.74 12.67
N ARG A 345 24.43 16.98 12.16
CA ARG A 345 24.18 16.83 10.72
C ARG A 345 23.89 18.16 10.03
N ALA A 346 23.08 19.00 10.67
CA ALA A 346 22.76 20.32 10.14
C ALA A 346 24.01 21.22 10.06
N LYS A 347 24.89 21.18 11.07
CA LYS A 347 26.17 21.90 11.05
C LYS A 347 27.13 21.36 10.00
N GLU A 348 27.18 20.05 9.81
CA GLU A 348 27.96 19.43 8.75
C GLU A 348 27.46 19.87 7.36
N ALA A 349 26.14 19.90 7.15
CA ALA A 349 25.54 20.38 5.92
C ALA A 349 25.82 21.87 5.68
N LEU A 350 25.74 22.72 6.71
CA LEU A 350 26.13 24.13 6.62
C LEU A 350 27.59 24.30 6.19
N ALA A 351 28.51 23.52 6.78
CA ALA A 351 29.93 23.59 6.44
C ALA A 351 30.24 23.15 5.01
N ARG A 352 29.34 22.40 4.35
CA ARG A 352 29.47 22.03 2.93
C ARG A 352 28.94 23.09 1.96
N LEU A 353 28.11 24.02 2.44
CA LEU A 353 27.58 25.14 1.66
C LEU A 353 28.52 26.37 1.65
N ASP A 354 29.40 26.46 2.63
CA ASP A 354 30.47 27.48 2.73
C ASP A 354 31.72 27.03 1.95
#